data_AF-A0A9E5N8Y0-F1
#
_entry.id   AF-A0A9E5N8Y0-F1
#
_cell.length_a   1.000
_cell.length_b   1.000
_cell.length_c   1.000
_cell.angle_alpha   90.00
_cell.angle_beta   90.00
_cell.angle_gamma   90.00
#
_symmetry.space_group_name_H-M   'P 1'
#
loop_
_entity.id
_entity.type
_entity.pdbx_description
1 polymer ?
#
loop_
_entity_poly.entity_id
_entity_poly.type
_entity_poly.pdbx_seq_one_letter_code
_entity_poly.pdbx_strand_id
1 'polypeptide(L)'
;MGYTGGHSENPTYEDVCSDKTGHAEAVEVEYDPGAVTYDHLLKVFWSIHDPTTPNRQGPDVGSQYRSAIFFHTPEQRALAEKSKADLA
;
A
#
# COMPACT_ATOMS: atom_id res chain seq x y z
N MET A 1 -0.97 9.44 -6.62
CA MET A 1 -0.23 9.36 -5.33
C MET A 1 -1.01 10.14 -4.30
N GLY A 2 -1.12 9.63 -3.08
CA GLY A 2 -1.91 10.24 -2.01
C GLY A 2 -1.69 9.54 -0.67
N TYR A 3 -2.56 9.82 0.30
CA TYR A 3 -2.42 9.39 1.69
C TYR A 3 -3.67 8.62 2.14
N THR A 4 -3.50 7.44 2.71
CA THR A 4 -4.63 6.61 3.17
C THR A 4 -4.25 5.71 4.35
N GLY A 5 -5.23 5.05 4.98
CA GLY A 5 -5.00 4.16 6.14
C GLY A 5 -4.60 4.86 7.44
N GLY A 6 -4.81 6.17 7.52
CA GLY A 6 -4.63 7.01 8.71
C GLY A 6 -5.96 7.52 9.26
N HIS A 7 -5.89 8.54 10.12
CA HIS A 7 -7.06 9.08 10.83
C HIS A 7 -7.27 10.59 10.64
N SER A 8 -6.33 11.30 10.01
CA SER A 8 -6.48 12.73 9.71
C SER A 8 -7.32 12.93 8.45
N GLU A 9 -8.27 13.86 8.48
CA GLU A 9 -9.03 14.24 7.28
C GLU A 9 -8.24 15.25 6.44
N ASN A 10 -8.16 15.02 5.13
CA ASN A 10 -7.51 15.90 4.15
C ASN A 10 -6.10 16.40 4.56
N PRO A 11 -5.16 15.49 4.91
CA PRO A 11 -3.84 15.90 5.40
C PRO A 11 -2.99 16.52 4.29
N THR A 12 -2.14 17.47 4.67
CA THR A 12 -1.07 17.98 3.80
C THR A 12 0.14 17.04 3.81
N TYR A 13 1.09 17.27 2.89
CA TYR A 13 2.35 16.52 2.89
C TYR A 13 3.14 16.75 4.19
N GLU A 14 3.17 17.98 4.69
CA GLU A 14 3.83 18.35 5.94
C GLU A 14 3.21 17.64 7.14
N ASP A 15 1.87 17.50 7.16
CA ASP A 15 1.17 16.75 8.20
C ASP A 15 1.59 15.28 8.20
N VAL A 16 1.64 14.64 7.02
CA VAL A 16 2.05 13.23 6.88
C VAL A 16 3.51 13.03 7.25
N CYS A 17 4.40 13.93 6.82
CA CYS A 17 5.82 13.90 7.18
C CYS A 17 6.06 14.00 8.70
N SER A 18 5.10 14.55 9.45
CA SER A 18 5.20 14.62 10.91
C SER A 18 4.98 13.27 11.62
N ASP A 19 4.57 12.23 10.88
CA ASP A 19 4.24 10.88 11.35
C ASP A 19 3.04 10.84 12.34
N LYS A 20 2.28 11.92 12.44
CA LYS A 20 1.13 12.04 13.38
C LYS A 20 -0.20 11.63 12.76
N THR A 21 -0.32 11.62 11.44
CA THR A 21 -1.60 11.39 10.77
C THR A 21 -1.96 9.91 10.64
N GLY A 22 -0.98 9.03 10.84
CA GLY A 22 -1.09 7.58 10.65
C GLY A 22 -1.29 7.13 9.19
N HIS A 23 -1.28 8.05 8.22
CA HIS A 23 -1.40 7.66 6.82
C HIS A 23 -0.18 6.90 6.33
N ALA A 24 -0.38 6.03 5.35
CA ALA A 24 0.66 5.55 4.45
C ALA A 24 0.62 6.39 3.18
N GLU A 25 1.78 6.65 2.59
CA GLU A 25 1.87 7.05 1.20
C GLU A 25 1.39 5.88 0.34
N ALA A 26 0.46 6.16 -0.58
CA ALA A 26 -0.17 5.14 -1.40
C ALA A 26 -0.42 5.63 -2.83
N VAL A 27 -0.58 4.66 -3.72
CA VAL A 27 -1.00 4.86 -5.11
C VAL A 27 -2.34 4.16 -5.30
N GLU A 28 -3.37 4.93 -5.63
CA GLU A 28 -4.61 4.38 -6.16
C GLU A 28 -4.40 4.04 -7.64
N VAL A 29 -4.76 2.81 -8.02
CA VAL A 29 -4.58 2.29 -9.36
C VAL A 29 -5.94 1.95 -9.96
N GLU A 30 -6.39 2.76 -10.89
CA GLU A 30 -7.49 2.40 -11.79
C GLU A 30 -6.94 1.55 -12.94
N TYR A 31 -7.59 0.42 -13.23
CA TYR A 31 -7.14 -0.52 -14.25
C TYR A 31 -8.32 -1.20 -14.94
N ASP A 32 -8.12 -1.64 -16.18
CA ASP A 32 -9.08 -2.47 -16.91
C ASP A 32 -8.85 -3.96 -16.58
N PRO A 33 -9.79 -4.65 -15.91
CA PRO A 33 -9.68 -6.07 -15.59
C PRO A 33 -9.55 -6.99 -16.81
N GLY A 34 -9.99 -6.53 -18.00
CA GLY A 34 -9.83 -7.25 -19.27
C GLY A 34 -8.39 -7.22 -19.81
N ALA A 35 -7.59 -6.23 -19.42
CA ALA A 35 -6.21 -6.08 -19.84
C ALA A 35 -5.19 -6.53 -18.76
N VAL A 36 -5.49 -6.27 -17.49
CA VAL A 36 -4.62 -6.64 -16.36
C VAL A 36 -5.44 -7.12 -15.17
N THR A 37 -5.02 -8.23 -14.57
CA THR A 37 -5.70 -8.79 -13.40
C THR A 37 -5.15 -8.22 -12.10
N TYR A 38 -5.96 -8.28 -11.04
CA TYR A 38 -5.53 -7.88 -9.71
C TYR A 38 -4.33 -8.71 -9.21
N ASP A 39 -4.29 -10.01 -9.50
CA ASP A 39 -3.12 -10.87 -9.21
C ASP A 39 -1.84 -10.38 -9.88
N HIS A 40 -1.93 -9.82 -11.09
CA HIS A 40 -0.77 -9.23 -11.75
C HIS A 40 -0.32 -7.96 -11.02
N LEU A 41 -1.24 -7.10 -10.61
CA LEU A 41 -0.92 -5.91 -9.81
C LEU A 41 -0.27 -6.30 -8.48
N LEU A 42 -0.76 -7.35 -7.81
CA LEU A 42 -0.16 -7.89 -6.58
C LEU A 42 1.27 -8.41 -6.82
N LYS A 43 1.51 -9.13 -7.92
CA LYS A 43 2.87 -9.58 -8.28
C LYS A 43 3.83 -8.42 -8.50
N VAL A 44 3.37 -7.34 -9.14
CA VAL A 44 4.16 -6.12 -9.30
C VAL A 44 4.39 -5.47 -7.94
N PHE A 45 3.35 -5.33 -7.12
CA PHE A 45 3.48 -4.79 -5.77
C PHE A 45 4.58 -5.50 -4.96
N TRP A 46 4.58 -6.84 -4.93
CA TRP A 46 5.59 -7.58 -4.17
C TRP A 46 7.02 -7.52 -4.75
N SER A 47 7.19 -7.14 -6.03
CA SER A 47 8.51 -7.13 -6.68
C SER A 47 9.21 -5.76 -6.65
N ILE A 48 8.48 -4.69 -6.33
CA ILE A 48 9.00 -3.31 -6.42
C ILE A 48 9.47 -2.72 -5.09
N HIS A 49 9.28 -3.41 -3.96
CA HIS A 49 9.68 -2.94 -2.64
C HIS A 49 10.02 -4.10 -1.70
N ASP A 50 10.73 -3.83 -0.60
CA ASP A 50 10.91 -4.81 0.49
C ASP A 50 9.68 -4.75 1.43
N PRO A 51 8.81 -5.77 1.47
CA PRO A 51 7.62 -5.76 2.31
C PRO A 51 7.89 -6.17 3.77
N THR A 52 9.14 -6.51 4.10
CA THR A 52 9.52 -7.06 5.41
C THR A 52 10.08 -6.02 6.37
N THR A 53 10.37 -4.81 5.89
CA THR A 53 10.88 -3.69 6.70
C THR A 53 9.72 -2.89 7.32
N PRO A 54 9.47 -3.00 8.64
CA PRO A 54 8.37 -2.28 9.26
C PRO A 54 8.64 -0.77 9.28
N ASN A 55 7.65 0.03 8.86
CA ASN A 55 7.70 1.51 8.89
C ASN A 55 8.97 2.09 8.24
N ARG A 56 9.42 1.48 7.14
CA ARG A 56 10.60 1.88 6.39
C ARG A 56 10.55 1.30 4.98
N GLN A 57 11.04 2.05 4.00
CA GLN A 57 11.40 1.53 2.70
C GLN A 57 12.76 2.11 2.26
N GLY A 58 13.75 1.25 2.03
CA GLY A 58 15.12 1.70 1.72
C GLY A 58 15.65 2.72 2.74
N PRO A 59 16.10 3.93 2.32
CA PRO A 59 16.57 4.98 3.21
C PRO A 59 15.44 5.74 3.94
N ASP A 60 14.19 5.59 3.51
CA ASP A 60 13.05 6.36 3.99
C ASP A 60 12.42 5.71 5.23
N VAL A 61 12.42 6.43 6.36
CA VAL A 61 12.01 5.92 7.67
C VAL A 61 10.78 6.68 8.17
N GLY A 62 9.74 5.95 8.58
CA GLY A 62 8.49 6.53 9.08
C GLY A 62 7.30 5.62 8.81
N SER A 63 6.24 5.73 9.62
CA SER A 63 5.06 4.87 9.44
C SER A 63 4.36 5.10 8.11
N GLN A 64 4.56 6.27 7.49
CA GLN A 64 4.06 6.60 6.17
C GLN A 64 4.66 5.76 5.03
N TYR A 65 5.83 5.15 5.23
CA TYR A 65 6.49 4.29 4.24
C TYR A 65 6.24 2.80 4.46
N ARG A 66 5.30 2.42 5.33
CA ARG A 66 4.96 1.02 5.58
C ARG A 66 4.37 0.35 4.34
N SER A 67 4.72 -0.91 4.14
CA SER A 67 4.05 -1.76 3.14
C SER A 67 2.58 -1.98 3.53
N ALA A 68 1.65 -1.63 2.63
CA ALA A 68 0.21 -1.80 2.85
C ALA A 68 -0.54 -2.04 1.53
N ILE A 69 -1.62 -2.85 1.60
CA ILE A 69 -2.59 -3.03 0.52
C ILE A 69 -3.95 -2.61 1.06
N PHE A 70 -4.58 -1.64 0.41
CA PHE A 70 -5.94 -1.18 0.72
C PHE A 70 -6.87 -1.69 -0.38
N PHE A 71 -7.70 -2.68 -0.05
CA PHE A 71 -8.63 -3.30 -0.99
C PHE A 71 -9.98 -2.59 -0.97
N HIS A 72 -10.65 -2.59 -2.12
CA HIS A 72 -11.99 -2.02 -2.28
C HIS A 72 -13.10 -3.07 -2.20
N THR A 73 -12.78 -4.36 -2.39
CA THR A 73 -13.77 -5.44 -2.35
C THR A 73 -13.30 -6.64 -1.51
N PRO A 74 -14.23 -7.49 -1.02
CA PRO A 74 -13.88 -8.73 -0.33
C PRO A 74 -13.02 -9.68 -1.18
N GLU A 75 -13.22 -9.71 -2.50
CA GLU A 75 -12.46 -10.54 -3.42
C GLU A 75 -11.01 -10.05 -3.52
N GLN A 76 -10.80 -8.73 -3.63
CA GLN A 76 -9.45 -8.15 -3.58
C GLN A 76 -8.75 -8.45 -2.25
N ARG A 77 -9.49 -8.41 -1.13
CA ARG A 77 -8.94 -8.80 0.18
C ARG A 77 -8.46 -10.25 0.16
N ALA A 78 -9.30 -11.17 -0.28
CA ALA A 78 -8.98 -12.60 -0.30
C ALA A 78 -7.75 -12.89 -1.20
N LEU A 79 -7.67 -12.24 -2.37
CA LEU A 79 -6.52 -12.36 -3.27
C LEU A 79 -5.25 -11.75 -2.67
N ALA A 80 -5.34 -10.58 -2.02
CA ALA A 80 -4.20 -9.95 -1.36
C ALA A 80 -3.66 -10.81 -0.21
N GLU A 81 -4.53 -11.31 0.67
CA GLU A 81 -4.17 -12.20 1.78
C GLU A 81 -3.55 -13.50 1.28
N LYS A 82 -4.13 -14.11 0.23
CA LYS A 82 -3.55 -15.29 -0.42
C LYS A 82 -2.18 -15.00 -1.00
N SER A 83 -2.03 -13.93 -1.79
CA SER A 83 -0.75 -13.57 -2.41
C SER A 83 0.34 -13.32 -1.38
N LYS A 84 -0.01 -12.74 -0.22
CA LYS A 84 0.91 -12.56 0.91
C LYS A 84 1.33 -13.90 1.51
N ALA A 85 0.40 -14.85 1.67
CA ALA A 85 0.71 -16.17 2.18
C ALA A 85 1.62 -16.96 1.22
N ASP A 86 1.45 -16.77 -0.09
CA ASP A 86 2.24 -17.43 -1.14
C ASP A 86 3.68 -16.89 -1.25
N LEU A 87 4.05 -15.80 -0.57
CA LEU A 87 5.43 -15.28 -0.50
C LEU A 87 6.31 -16.01 0.51
N ALA A 88 5.73 -16.86 1.36
CA ALA A 88 6.41 -17.56 2.44
C ALA A 88 7.30 -18.71 1.95
#